data_AF-A0A3N5VAS2-F1
#
_entry.id   AF-A0A3N5VAS2-F1
#
_cell.length_a   1.000
_cell.length_b   1.000
_cell.length_c   1.000
_cell.angle_alpha   90.00
_cell.angle_beta   90.00
_cell.angle_gamma   90.00
#
_symmetry.space_group_name_H-M   'P 1'
#
loop_
_entity.id
_entity.type
_entity.pdbx_description
1 polymer ?
#
loop_
_entity_poly.entity_id
_entity_poly.type
_entity_poly.pdbx_seq_one_letter_code
_entity_poly.pdbx_strand_id
1 'polypeptide(L)'
;MSMSEMMEHDLWTVARDAIRIPATQPRTDTSDGLYWRSRPMASRAGIIAMCVCLTVSGSAPAVGAESQATWKAGMATVVITPEQSMWMAGYAARNKPSEGKVHDLHGKALALEDAQGTRLVIVTADLIGFPREFRDQLEKEVNDRYKLGRENLLLNPSHTHSGPELRAWRTTQAWDLPDGQIDLCRQYSEALRTKLVDLVGRALADLSPAQLSYLHAKASVAMNRRSQTGGGYSIAPNTDGPVDHD
;
A
#
# COMPACT_ATOMS: atom_id res chain seq x y z
N MET A 1 -26.73 6.52 -16.62
CA MET A 1 -25.28 6.44 -16.39
C MET A 1 -24.84 7.79 -15.90
N SER A 2 -24.42 7.88 -14.63
CA SER A 2 -24.20 9.17 -13.96
C SER A 2 -22.78 9.68 -14.19
N MET A 3 -22.60 11.01 -14.17
CA MET A 3 -21.30 11.66 -14.38
C MET A 3 -20.21 11.24 -13.36
N SER A 4 -20.59 10.65 -12.22
CA SER A 4 -19.64 10.08 -11.25
C SER A 4 -19.04 8.74 -11.68
N GLU A 5 -19.77 7.92 -12.45
CA GLU A 5 -19.28 6.61 -12.92
C GLU A 5 -18.29 6.75 -14.08
N MET A 6 -18.37 7.84 -14.86
CA MET A 6 -17.41 8.13 -15.94
C MET A 6 -16.07 8.68 -15.43
N MET A 7 -16.03 9.32 -14.25
CA MET A 7 -14.78 9.86 -13.68
C MET A 7 -13.93 8.81 -12.95
N GLU A 8 -14.55 7.74 -12.42
CA GLU A 8 -13.79 6.65 -11.78
C GLU A 8 -13.11 5.74 -12.80
N HIS A 9 -13.64 5.61 -14.02
CA HIS A 9 -13.08 4.72 -15.04
C HIS A 9 -11.83 5.30 -15.75
N ASP A 10 -11.65 6.63 -15.72
CA ASP A 10 -10.57 7.33 -16.44
C ASP A 10 -9.28 7.50 -15.61
N LEU A 11 -9.36 7.52 -14.28
CA LEU A 11 -8.18 7.64 -13.42
C LEU A 11 -7.37 6.35 -13.31
N TRP A 12 -7.98 5.19 -13.58
CA TRP A 12 -7.33 3.88 -13.46
C TRP A 12 -6.57 3.43 -14.71
N THR A 13 -6.94 3.91 -15.90
CA THR A 13 -6.17 3.64 -17.13
C THR A 13 -4.79 4.33 -17.07
N VAL A 14 -4.74 5.55 -16.53
CA VAL A 14 -3.49 6.33 -16.40
C VAL A 14 -2.53 5.72 -15.37
N ALA A 15 -3.04 5.07 -14.32
CA ALA A 15 -2.22 4.44 -13.29
C ALA A 15 -1.57 3.12 -13.74
N ARG A 16 -2.15 2.40 -14.73
CA ARG A 16 -1.58 1.18 -15.30
C ARG A 16 -0.39 1.45 -16.21
N ASP A 17 -0.38 2.57 -16.93
CA ASP A 17 0.68 2.91 -17.88
C ASP A 17 1.89 3.61 -17.23
N ALA A 18 1.76 4.11 -15.99
CA ALA A 18 2.81 4.84 -15.29
C ALA A 18 3.92 3.94 -14.68
N ILE A 19 3.79 2.62 -14.75
CA ILE A 19 4.80 1.65 -14.26
C ILE A 19 5.46 0.94 -15.46
N ARG A 20 6.06 1.73 -16.35
CA ARG A 20 7.08 1.25 -17.29
C ARG A 20 8.30 2.14 -17.13
N ILE A 21 9.25 1.70 -16.32
CA ILE A 21 10.59 2.29 -16.29
C ILE A 21 11.33 1.75 -17.52
N PRO A 22 11.65 2.56 -18.55
CA PRO A 22 12.45 2.08 -19.66
C PRO A 22 13.87 1.78 -19.17
N ALA A 23 14.43 0.65 -19.61
CA ALA A 23 15.80 0.27 -19.29
C ALA A 23 16.78 1.35 -19.81
N THR A 24 17.38 2.11 -18.90
CA THR A 24 18.43 3.07 -19.24
C THR A 24 19.74 2.31 -19.50
N GLN A 25 20.24 2.37 -20.74
CA GLN A 25 21.59 1.90 -21.05
C GLN A 25 22.64 2.78 -20.36
N PRO A 26 23.80 2.22 -19.98
CA PRO A 26 24.86 2.97 -19.32
C PRO A 26 25.45 4.02 -20.29
N ARG A 27 25.50 5.28 -19.84
CA ARG A 27 26.18 6.37 -20.53
C ARG A 27 27.69 6.18 -20.41
N THR A 28 28.36 5.92 -21.52
CA THR A 28 29.78 6.24 -21.69
C THR A 28 29.87 7.65 -22.26
N ASP A 29 30.31 8.58 -21.43
CA ASP A 29 30.73 9.90 -21.84
C ASP A 29 32.13 9.81 -22.44
N THR A 30 32.21 9.99 -23.76
CA THR A 30 33.40 10.55 -24.41
C THR A 30 32.92 11.43 -25.55
N SER A 31 33.18 12.72 -25.39
CA SER A 31 33.21 13.74 -26.44
C SER A 31 33.99 13.26 -27.66
N ASP A 32 33.39 13.38 -28.84
CA ASP A 32 33.96 14.10 -29.98
C ASP A 32 32.99 14.05 -31.17
N GLY A 33 32.71 15.21 -31.74
CA GLY A 33 31.78 15.37 -32.85
C GLY A 33 32.34 14.83 -34.14
N LEU A 34 31.48 14.24 -34.98
CA LEU A 34 31.61 14.36 -36.42
C LEU A 34 30.28 14.07 -37.12
N TYR A 35 29.93 14.98 -38.01
CA TYR A 35 28.85 14.90 -38.98
C TYR A 35 28.85 13.56 -39.74
N TRP A 36 27.69 12.93 -39.92
CA TRP A 36 27.49 12.02 -41.05
C TRP A 36 26.33 12.47 -41.92
N ARG A 37 26.70 12.86 -43.15
CA ARG A 37 25.83 13.16 -44.28
C ARG A 37 25.28 11.87 -44.88
N SER A 38 24.17 12.01 -45.59
CA SER A 38 23.44 10.94 -46.26
C SER A 38 23.92 10.65 -47.70
N ARG A 39 23.60 9.42 -48.15
CA ARG A 39 23.42 8.88 -49.54
C ARG A 39 24.67 8.34 -50.27
N PRO A 40 24.52 7.50 -51.33
CA PRO A 40 23.58 6.40 -51.59
C PRO A 40 24.27 5.10 -52.13
N MET A 41 23.43 4.12 -52.48
CA MET A 41 23.69 2.77 -53.01
C MET A 41 24.75 2.63 -54.12
N ALA A 42 25.44 1.48 -54.13
CA ALA A 42 25.92 0.82 -55.34
C ALA A 42 25.88 -0.71 -55.21
N SER A 43 25.36 -1.32 -56.26
CA SER A 43 24.95 -2.72 -56.42
C SER A 43 26.12 -3.62 -56.81
N ARG A 44 26.18 -4.85 -56.26
CA ARG A 44 26.80 -6.05 -56.88
C ARG A 44 26.06 -7.28 -56.34
N ALA A 45 25.15 -7.88 -57.11
CA ALA A 45 25.41 -8.96 -58.08
C ALA A 45 25.86 -10.28 -57.42
N GLY A 46 24.89 -11.21 -57.31
CA GLY A 46 25.05 -12.65 -57.56
C GLY A 46 25.84 -13.49 -56.55
N ILE A 47 25.15 -14.42 -55.89
CA ILE A 47 25.28 -15.88 -56.09
C ILE A 47 24.18 -16.53 -55.24
N ILE A 48 23.24 -17.21 -55.89
CA ILE A 48 22.24 -18.05 -55.24
C ILE A 48 22.95 -19.37 -54.91
N ALA A 49 23.30 -19.56 -53.65
CA ALA A 49 23.67 -20.87 -53.11
C ALA A 49 22.40 -21.51 -52.52
N MET A 50 21.82 -22.44 -53.27
CA MET A 50 20.69 -23.25 -52.82
C MET A 50 21.20 -24.30 -51.83
N CYS A 51 21.27 -23.94 -50.54
CA CYS A 51 21.49 -24.89 -49.46
C CYS A 51 20.22 -25.70 -49.24
N VAL A 52 20.22 -26.95 -49.72
CA VAL A 52 19.25 -27.96 -49.29
C VAL A 52 19.60 -28.34 -47.84
N CYS A 53 18.98 -27.67 -46.88
CA CYS A 53 19.01 -28.09 -45.48
C CYS A 53 18.02 -29.24 -45.32
N LEU A 54 18.54 -30.47 -45.18
CA LEU A 54 17.79 -31.60 -44.66
C LEU A 54 17.26 -31.23 -43.26
N THR A 55 15.96 -30.99 -43.15
CA THR A 55 15.27 -30.82 -41.88
C THR A 55 15.21 -32.18 -41.17
N VAL A 56 16.22 -32.46 -40.35
CA VAL A 56 16.08 -33.48 -39.31
C VAL A 56 15.08 -32.91 -38.30
N SER A 57 13.85 -33.44 -38.33
CA SER A 57 12.84 -33.24 -37.29
C SER A 57 13.32 -33.87 -35.99
N GLY A 58 14.25 -33.20 -35.32
CA GLY A 58 14.58 -33.47 -33.93
C GLY A 58 13.46 -32.94 -33.07
N SER A 59 12.58 -33.82 -32.60
CA SER A 59 11.67 -33.54 -31.50
C SER A 59 12.52 -33.24 -30.27
N ALA A 60 12.92 -31.97 -30.10
CA ALA A 60 13.42 -31.50 -28.84
C ALA A 60 12.32 -31.77 -27.79
N PRO A 61 12.64 -32.41 -26.66
CA PRO A 61 11.66 -32.49 -25.58
C PRO A 61 11.29 -31.04 -25.25
N ALA A 62 9.99 -30.74 -25.33
CA ALA A 62 9.48 -29.49 -24.82
C ALA A 62 9.90 -29.45 -23.35
N VAL A 63 10.92 -28.63 -23.05
CA VAL A 63 11.24 -28.24 -21.69
C VAL A 63 9.96 -27.61 -21.21
N GLY A 64 9.23 -28.33 -20.36
CA GLY A 64 7.99 -27.86 -19.79
C GLY A 64 8.27 -26.48 -19.24
N ALA A 65 7.53 -25.48 -19.72
CA ALA A 65 7.58 -24.16 -19.13
C ALA A 65 7.35 -24.36 -17.63
N GLU A 66 8.39 -24.15 -16.81
CA GLU A 66 8.20 -24.07 -15.37
C GLU A 66 7.08 -23.06 -15.17
N SER A 67 5.98 -23.51 -14.56
CA SER A 67 4.89 -22.61 -14.20
C SER A 67 5.52 -21.56 -13.28
N GLN A 68 5.80 -20.37 -13.82
CA GLN A 68 6.29 -19.28 -12.99
C GLN A 68 5.28 -19.16 -11.86
N ALA A 69 5.73 -19.37 -10.62
CA ALA A 69 4.91 -19.27 -9.44
C ALA A 69 4.15 -17.94 -9.53
N THR A 70 2.86 -18.03 -9.84
CA THR A 70 2.08 -16.86 -10.21
C THR A 70 1.46 -16.34 -8.93
N TRP A 71 2.08 -15.30 -8.38
CA TRP A 71 1.47 -14.52 -7.32
C TRP A 71 0.11 -14.00 -7.78
N LYS A 72 -0.82 -13.86 -6.85
CA LYS A 72 -2.02 -13.03 -7.07
C LYS A 72 -2.04 -11.88 -6.09
N ALA A 73 -2.62 -10.77 -6.53
CA ALA A 73 -2.89 -9.62 -5.68
C ALA A 73 -4.31 -9.12 -5.92
N GLY A 74 -4.93 -8.62 -4.85
CA GLY A 74 -6.24 -7.97 -4.89
C GLY A 74 -6.24 -6.75 -3.97
N MET A 75 -6.94 -5.70 -4.35
CA MET A 75 -6.91 -4.44 -3.61
C MET A 75 -8.32 -3.92 -3.35
N ALA A 76 -8.49 -3.29 -2.20
CA ALA A 76 -9.73 -2.58 -1.90
C ALA A 76 -9.44 -1.33 -1.08
N THR A 77 -10.34 -0.35 -1.18
CA THR A 77 -10.35 0.87 -0.35
C THR A 77 -11.76 1.10 0.19
N VAL A 78 -11.87 1.75 1.35
CA VAL A 78 -13.13 2.23 1.94
C VAL A 78 -12.90 3.54 2.68
N VAL A 79 -13.87 4.46 2.60
CA VAL A 79 -13.89 5.66 3.43
C VAL A 79 -14.29 5.28 4.86
N ILE A 80 -13.42 5.62 5.80
CA ILE A 80 -13.62 5.39 7.23
C ILE A 80 -13.89 6.69 7.99
N THR A 81 -13.95 7.86 7.34
CA THR A 81 -14.27 9.11 8.04
C THR A 81 -15.58 8.99 8.86
N PRO A 82 -15.58 9.38 10.15
CA PRO A 82 -16.82 9.44 10.93
C PRO A 82 -17.82 10.40 10.28
N GLU A 83 -19.10 10.01 10.29
CA GLU A 83 -20.19 10.87 9.81
C GLU A 83 -20.56 11.95 10.83
N GLN A 84 -20.29 11.69 12.11
CA GLN A 84 -20.57 12.60 13.22
C GLN A 84 -19.27 13.17 13.78
N SER A 85 -19.34 14.43 14.22
CA SER A 85 -18.24 15.08 14.93
C SER A 85 -17.91 14.33 16.22
N MET A 86 -16.66 13.91 16.34
CA MET A 86 -16.19 13.16 17.51
C MET A 86 -14.76 13.56 17.90
N TRP A 87 -14.32 13.12 19.07
CA TRP A 87 -12.97 13.38 19.55
C TRP A 87 -11.90 12.76 18.64
N MET A 88 -10.80 13.48 18.45
CA MET A 88 -9.64 12.98 17.72
C MET A 88 -8.57 12.44 18.67
N ALA A 89 -7.97 11.31 18.32
CA ALA A 89 -6.89 10.71 19.09
C ALA A 89 -5.52 11.35 18.85
N GLY A 90 -4.60 11.23 19.82
CA GLY A 90 -3.16 11.48 19.63
C GLY A 90 -2.62 12.66 20.43
N TYR A 91 -3.26 13.83 20.37
CA TYR A 91 -2.85 15.00 21.17
C TYR A 91 -3.68 15.16 22.44
N ALA A 92 -3.01 15.18 23.59
CA ALA A 92 -3.65 15.34 24.91
C ALA A 92 -4.24 16.75 25.15
N ALA A 93 -3.74 17.78 24.46
CA ALA A 93 -4.17 19.16 24.64
C ALA A 93 -5.52 19.50 23.96
N ARG A 94 -6.16 18.54 23.28
CA ARG A 94 -7.46 18.77 22.64
C ARG A 94 -8.56 18.83 23.67
N ASN A 95 -9.44 19.82 23.52
CA ASN A 95 -10.53 20.11 24.46
C ASN A 95 -11.92 20.16 23.81
N LYS A 96 -12.03 19.79 22.52
CA LYS A 96 -13.30 19.72 21.79
C LYS A 96 -13.28 18.67 20.67
N PRO A 97 -14.44 18.21 20.19
CA PRO A 97 -14.57 17.33 19.02
C PRO A 97 -14.06 17.97 17.72
N SER A 98 -13.95 17.17 16.66
CA SER A 98 -13.59 17.65 15.31
C SER A 98 -14.64 18.61 14.73
N GLU A 99 -14.21 19.69 14.07
CA GLU A 99 -15.14 20.65 13.43
C GLU A 99 -15.40 20.35 11.94
N GLY A 100 -14.81 19.27 11.41
CA GLY A 100 -14.98 18.84 10.04
C GLY A 100 -13.82 17.96 9.57
N LYS A 101 -13.77 17.72 8.26
CA LYS A 101 -12.68 17.02 7.58
C LYS A 101 -12.07 17.89 6.49
N VAL A 102 -10.75 17.83 6.33
CA VAL A 102 -10.06 18.40 5.16
C VAL A 102 -10.02 17.35 4.04
N HIS A 103 -9.73 16.09 4.40
CA HIS A 103 -9.68 14.94 3.49
C HIS A 103 -10.43 13.77 4.12
N ASP A 104 -10.86 12.83 3.28
CA ASP A 104 -11.37 11.56 3.76
C ASP A 104 -10.27 10.68 4.35
N LEU A 105 -10.60 10.03 5.46
CA LEU A 105 -9.79 8.98 6.06
C LEU A 105 -10.13 7.65 5.37
N HIS A 106 -9.12 6.84 5.09
CA HIS A 106 -9.28 5.60 4.36
C HIS A 106 -8.79 4.38 5.15
N GLY A 107 -9.50 3.28 4.97
CA GLY A 107 -8.97 1.93 5.13
C GLY A 107 -8.62 1.39 3.75
N LYS A 108 -7.46 0.77 3.60
CA LYS A 108 -7.02 0.11 2.36
C LYS A 108 -6.55 -1.30 2.69
N ALA A 109 -6.84 -2.25 1.82
CA ALA A 109 -6.38 -3.62 1.96
C ALA A 109 -5.66 -4.08 0.70
N LEU A 110 -4.53 -4.75 0.90
CA LEU A 110 -3.79 -5.51 -0.11
C LEU A 110 -3.85 -6.98 0.30
N ALA A 111 -4.51 -7.80 -0.51
CA ALA A 111 -4.46 -9.25 -0.40
C ALA A 111 -3.38 -9.79 -1.34
N LEU A 112 -2.60 -10.73 -0.87
CA LEU A 112 -1.58 -11.46 -1.63
C LEU A 112 -1.86 -12.95 -1.49
N GLU A 113 -1.69 -13.70 -2.58
CA GLU A 113 -1.76 -15.16 -2.59
C GLU A 113 -0.52 -15.74 -3.29
N ASP A 114 0.18 -16.65 -2.63
CA ASP A 114 1.32 -17.36 -3.23
C ASP A 114 0.89 -18.52 -4.13
N ALA A 115 1.84 -19.19 -4.78
CA ALA A 115 1.56 -20.32 -5.67
C ALA A 115 1.02 -21.56 -4.93
N GLN A 116 1.14 -21.63 -3.60
CA GLN A 116 0.60 -22.69 -2.77
C GLN A 116 -0.83 -22.39 -2.27
N GLY A 117 -1.33 -21.18 -2.54
CA GLY A 117 -2.63 -20.70 -2.05
C GLY A 117 -2.58 -20.11 -0.65
N THR A 118 -1.40 -19.84 -0.10
CA THR A 118 -1.26 -19.11 1.17
C THR A 118 -1.65 -17.66 0.93
N ARG A 119 -2.57 -17.15 1.76
CA ARG A 119 -3.09 -15.78 1.64
C ARG A 119 -2.57 -14.92 2.78
N LEU A 120 -2.14 -13.70 2.46
CA LEU A 120 -1.79 -12.64 3.41
C LEU A 120 -2.62 -11.41 3.08
N VAL A 121 -3.21 -10.76 4.09
CA VAL A 121 -3.88 -9.46 3.89
C VAL A 121 -3.22 -8.40 4.77
N ILE A 122 -2.80 -7.30 4.16
CA ILE A 122 -2.28 -6.12 4.83
C ILE A 122 -3.34 -5.04 4.76
N VAL A 123 -3.81 -4.58 5.91
CA VAL A 123 -4.76 -3.48 6.03
C VAL A 123 -4.03 -2.25 6.56
N THR A 124 -4.01 -1.17 5.78
CA THR A 124 -3.57 0.15 6.25
C THR A 124 -4.77 1.01 6.61
N ALA A 125 -4.67 1.84 7.63
CA ALA A 125 -5.76 2.75 8.00
C ALA A 125 -5.27 4.11 8.49
N ASP A 126 -5.99 5.16 8.12
CA ASP A 126 -5.77 6.52 8.60
C ASP A 126 -6.27 6.70 10.04
N LEU A 127 -5.61 6.01 10.97
CA LEU A 127 -5.93 5.96 12.39
C LEU A 127 -4.67 6.10 13.24
N ILE A 128 -4.85 6.48 14.51
CA ILE A 128 -3.74 6.50 15.48
C ILE A 128 -3.23 5.08 15.79
N GLY A 129 -4.13 4.10 15.79
CA GLY A 129 -3.88 2.78 16.37
C GLY A 129 -5.15 1.99 16.56
N PHE A 130 -5.02 0.67 16.62
CA PHE A 130 -6.12 -0.24 16.93
C PHE A 130 -6.07 -0.66 18.40
N PRO A 131 -7.13 -0.46 19.20
CA PRO A 131 -7.25 -1.08 20.51
C PRO A 131 -7.16 -2.60 20.41
N ARG A 132 -6.65 -3.26 21.46
CA ARG A 132 -6.44 -4.71 21.47
C ARG A 132 -7.75 -5.47 21.27
N GLU A 133 -8.80 -5.03 21.95
CA GLU A 133 -10.13 -5.64 21.91
C GLU A 133 -10.74 -5.53 20.50
N PHE A 134 -10.57 -4.36 19.87
CA PHE A 134 -10.99 -4.12 18.48
C PHE A 134 -10.28 -5.09 17.53
N ARG A 135 -8.95 -5.23 17.66
CA ARG A 135 -8.15 -6.14 16.83
C ARG A 135 -8.60 -7.59 17.02
N ASP A 136 -8.77 -8.04 18.26
CA ASP A 136 -9.14 -9.42 18.55
C ASP A 136 -10.52 -9.77 17.97
N GLN A 137 -11.49 -8.84 18.02
CA GLN A 137 -12.81 -9.01 17.40
C GLN A 137 -12.75 -9.03 15.88
N LEU A 138 -11.99 -8.11 15.27
CA LEU A 138 -11.81 -8.03 13.83
C LEU A 138 -11.15 -9.30 13.28
N GLU A 139 -10.06 -9.77 13.91
CA GLU A 139 -9.37 -11.01 13.53
C GLU A 139 -10.30 -12.21 13.59
N LYS A 140 -11.08 -12.32 14.67
CA LYS A 140 -12.06 -13.40 14.82
C LYS A 140 -13.05 -13.40 13.67
N GLU A 141 -13.64 -12.25 13.36
CA GLU A 141 -14.67 -12.16 12.33
C GLU A 141 -14.11 -12.37 10.92
N VAL A 142 -12.92 -11.85 10.63
CA VAL A 142 -12.20 -12.11 9.37
C VAL A 142 -11.91 -13.61 9.21
N ASN A 143 -11.44 -14.27 10.27
CA ASN A 143 -11.21 -15.71 10.22
C ASN A 143 -12.51 -16.50 10.02
N ASP A 144 -13.57 -16.16 10.76
CA ASP A 144 -14.86 -16.84 10.67
C ASP A 144 -15.43 -16.76 9.24
N ARG A 145 -15.37 -15.58 8.61
CA ARG A 145 -15.93 -15.33 7.26
C ARG A 145 -15.04 -15.81 6.12
N TYR A 146 -13.72 -15.58 6.20
CA TYR A 146 -12.82 -15.75 5.04
C TYR A 146 -11.74 -16.84 5.23
N LYS A 147 -11.73 -17.49 6.40
CA LYS A 147 -10.72 -18.51 6.78
C LYS A 147 -9.30 -17.96 6.69
N LEU A 148 -9.13 -16.70 7.04
CA LEU A 148 -7.83 -16.02 7.10
C LEU A 148 -7.42 -15.94 8.57
N GLY A 149 -6.41 -16.73 8.95
CA GLY A 149 -5.87 -16.74 10.31
C GLY A 149 -5.18 -15.43 10.69
N ARG A 150 -5.01 -15.19 11.98
CA ARG A 150 -4.41 -13.94 12.49
C ARG A 150 -2.97 -13.73 12.06
N GLU A 151 -2.23 -14.80 11.83
CA GLU A 151 -0.87 -14.81 11.31
C GLU A 151 -0.80 -14.31 9.87
N ASN A 152 -1.94 -14.30 9.19
CA ASN A 152 -2.11 -13.90 7.80
C ASN A 152 -2.86 -12.56 7.66
N LEU A 153 -3.03 -11.81 8.76
CA LEU A 153 -3.67 -10.49 8.78
C LEU A 153 -2.78 -9.47 9.49
N LEU A 154 -2.26 -8.50 8.74
CA LEU A 154 -1.49 -7.38 9.27
C LEU A 154 -2.34 -6.12 9.31
N LEU A 155 -2.45 -5.48 10.48
CA LEU A 155 -3.08 -4.16 10.63
C LEU A 155 -2.00 -3.09 10.83
N ASN A 156 -1.95 -2.10 9.95
CA ASN A 156 -0.94 -1.05 9.92
C ASN A 156 -1.61 0.35 9.94
N PRO A 157 -1.87 0.91 11.14
CA PRO A 157 -2.36 2.27 11.25
C PRO A 157 -1.24 3.27 10.88
N SER A 158 -1.57 4.34 10.16
CA SER A 158 -0.60 5.38 9.77
C SER A 158 -0.08 6.23 10.96
N HIS A 159 -0.66 6.02 12.14
CA HIS A 159 -0.39 6.79 13.34
C HIS A 159 -0.76 8.28 13.18
N THR A 160 -1.76 8.59 12.35
CA THR A 160 -2.27 9.95 12.24
C THR A 160 -2.88 10.42 13.54
N HIS A 161 -2.48 11.61 13.98
CA HIS A 161 -3.10 12.29 15.12
C HIS A 161 -4.41 13.00 14.74
N SER A 162 -4.86 12.94 13.49
CA SER A 162 -6.07 13.64 13.01
C SER A 162 -7.23 12.68 12.72
N GLY A 163 -7.18 11.45 13.26
CA GLY A 163 -8.23 10.46 13.17
C GLY A 163 -9.09 10.36 14.44
N PRO A 164 -10.22 9.65 14.38
CA PRO A 164 -11.14 9.47 15.50
C PRO A 164 -10.50 8.71 16.68
N GLU A 165 -10.96 8.99 17.88
CA GLU A 165 -10.67 8.19 19.07
C GLU A 165 -11.44 6.87 19.06
N LEU A 166 -10.72 5.76 19.29
CA LEU A 166 -11.29 4.39 19.35
C LEU A 166 -11.24 3.79 20.75
N ARG A 167 -10.49 4.42 21.67
CA ARG A 167 -10.24 3.87 23.00
C ARG A 167 -11.30 4.40 23.96
N ALA A 168 -12.48 3.78 23.92
CA ALA A 168 -13.57 4.10 24.85
C ALA A 168 -13.17 3.98 26.33
N TRP A 169 -12.12 3.22 26.66
CA TRP A 169 -11.58 3.10 28.02
C TRP A 169 -10.70 4.27 28.48
N ARG A 170 -10.23 5.14 27.56
CA ARG A 170 -9.42 6.33 27.91
C ARG A 170 -10.17 7.36 28.75
N THR A 171 -11.46 7.14 28.98
CA THR A 171 -12.31 7.76 30.00
C THR A 171 -11.82 7.57 31.43
N THR A 172 -10.77 6.76 31.66
CA THR A 172 -10.23 6.47 32.99
C THR A 172 -8.90 7.18 33.28
N GLN A 173 -8.36 7.96 32.34
CA GLN A 173 -7.06 8.64 32.50
C GLN A 173 -7.12 10.13 32.15
N ALA A 174 -7.33 10.95 33.19
CA ALA A 174 -7.05 12.38 33.31
C ALA A 174 -7.70 13.38 32.31
N TRP A 175 -8.46 12.92 31.32
CA TRP A 175 -9.09 13.77 30.29
C TRP A 175 -10.44 13.19 29.86
N ASP A 176 -11.40 13.19 30.80
CA ASP A 176 -12.70 12.53 30.62
C ASP A 176 -13.40 13.00 29.34
N LEU A 177 -13.59 12.07 28.42
CA LEU A 177 -14.51 12.28 27.30
C LEU A 177 -15.92 12.41 27.88
N PRO A 178 -16.71 13.43 27.49
CA PRO A 178 -18.12 13.50 27.89
C PRO A 178 -18.87 12.21 27.51
N ASP A 179 -19.85 11.78 28.30
CA ASP A 179 -20.54 10.48 28.10
C ASP A 179 -21.01 10.26 26.66
N GLY A 180 -21.58 11.28 26.01
CA GLY A 180 -22.00 11.19 24.61
C GLY A 180 -20.86 10.88 23.63
N GLN A 181 -19.63 11.30 23.91
CA GLN A 181 -18.46 10.98 23.09
C GLN A 181 -17.99 9.54 23.27
N ILE A 182 -18.22 8.94 24.45
CA ILE A 182 -17.91 7.52 24.70
C ILE A 182 -18.81 6.64 23.83
N ASP A 183 -20.10 6.95 23.78
CA ASP A 183 -21.06 6.18 22.99
C ASP A 183 -20.81 6.37 21.49
N LEU A 184 -20.46 7.58 21.04
CA LEU A 184 -20.02 7.81 19.66
C LEU A 184 -18.77 6.99 19.31
N CYS A 185 -17.79 6.93 20.22
CA CYS A 185 -16.59 6.11 20.05
C CYS A 185 -16.92 4.62 19.88
N ARG A 186 -17.86 4.09 20.69
CA ARG A 186 -18.31 2.69 20.59
C ARG A 186 -19.04 2.43 19.26
N GLN A 187 -19.98 3.29 18.91
CA GLN A 187 -20.76 3.19 17.67
C GLN A 187 -19.85 3.25 16.44
N TYR A 188 -18.94 4.21 16.40
CA TYR A 188 -17.98 4.35 15.31
C TYR A 188 -17.03 3.14 15.24
N SER A 189 -16.54 2.65 16.38
CA SER A 189 -15.68 1.45 16.40
C SER A 189 -16.39 0.23 15.82
N GLU A 190 -17.67 0.03 16.14
CA GLU A 190 -18.43 -1.08 15.59
C GLU A 190 -18.66 -0.95 14.07
N ALA A 191 -19.03 0.24 13.61
CA ALA A 191 -19.19 0.52 12.19
C ALA A 191 -17.86 0.37 11.42
N LEU A 192 -16.75 0.85 11.99
CA LEU A 192 -15.41 0.72 11.45
C LEU A 192 -15.01 -0.75 11.32
N ARG A 193 -15.25 -1.56 12.37
CA ARG A 193 -14.96 -3.01 12.33
C ARG A 193 -15.66 -3.68 11.16
N THR A 194 -16.96 -3.42 11.00
CA THR A 194 -17.75 -3.94 9.88
C THR A 194 -17.15 -3.54 8.54
N LYS A 195 -16.84 -2.24 8.35
CA LYS A 195 -16.20 -1.74 7.13
C LYS A 195 -14.87 -2.42 6.83
N LEU A 196 -14.04 -2.65 7.84
CA LEU A 196 -12.71 -3.26 7.66
C LEU A 196 -12.79 -4.76 7.38
N VAL A 197 -13.75 -5.48 7.96
CA VAL A 197 -14.01 -6.89 7.64
C VAL A 197 -14.45 -7.02 6.19
N ASP A 198 -15.41 -6.19 5.76
CA ASP A 198 -15.89 -6.20 4.37
C ASP A 198 -14.80 -5.75 3.38
N LEU A 199 -13.94 -4.81 3.79
CA LEU A 199 -12.76 -4.38 3.03
C LEU A 199 -11.81 -5.56 2.77
N VAL A 200 -11.51 -6.37 3.79
CA VAL A 200 -10.70 -7.59 3.65
C VAL A 200 -11.35 -8.56 2.66
N GLY A 201 -12.66 -8.80 2.79
CA GLY A 201 -13.40 -9.66 1.87
C GLY A 201 -13.32 -9.19 0.41
N ARG A 202 -13.46 -7.89 0.17
CA ARG A 202 -13.34 -7.31 -1.17
C ARG A 202 -11.94 -7.45 -1.76
N ALA A 203 -10.89 -7.21 -0.97
CA ALA A 203 -9.52 -7.42 -1.44
C ALA A 203 -9.24 -8.89 -1.78
N LEU A 204 -9.76 -9.84 -0.99
CA LEU A 204 -9.65 -11.27 -1.28
C LEU A 204 -10.42 -11.68 -2.54
N ALA A 205 -11.61 -11.09 -2.78
CA ALA A 205 -12.40 -11.36 -3.97
C ALA A 205 -11.78 -10.80 -5.26
N ASP A 206 -10.90 -9.80 -5.14
CA ASP A 206 -10.21 -9.13 -6.24
C ASP A 206 -8.86 -9.78 -6.61
N LEU A 207 -8.53 -10.95 -6.04
CA LEU A 207 -7.28 -11.65 -6.32
C LEU A 207 -7.16 -12.01 -7.81
N SER A 208 -6.15 -11.44 -8.46
CA SER A 208 -5.82 -11.68 -9.87
C SER A 208 -4.30 -11.85 -10.05
N PRO A 209 -3.84 -12.53 -11.12
CA PRO A 209 -2.40 -12.73 -11.37
C PRO A 209 -1.61 -11.42 -11.31
N ALA A 210 -0.51 -11.41 -10.57
CA ALA A 210 0.31 -10.24 -10.31
C ALA A 210 1.80 -10.59 -10.27
N GLN A 211 2.64 -9.57 -10.43
CA GLN A 211 4.08 -9.65 -10.17
C GLN A 211 4.40 -8.84 -8.92
N LEU A 212 5.21 -9.43 -8.02
CA LEU A 212 5.70 -8.75 -6.83
C LEU A 212 7.14 -8.28 -7.07
N SER A 213 7.40 -7.02 -6.76
CA SER A 213 8.75 -6.45 -6.75
C SER A 213 8.96 -5.65 -5.47
N TYR A 214 10.21 -5.50 -5.06
CA TYR A 214 10.59 -4.79 -3.85
C TYR A 214 11.76 -3.85 -4.14
N LEU A 215 11.70 -2.66 -3.56
CA LEU A 215 12.77 -1.67 -3.59
C LEU A 215 12.98 -1.15 -2.18
N HIS A 216 14.24 -0.94 -1.85
CA HIS A 216 14.68 -0.29 -0.62
C HIS A 216 15.39 1.01 -0.98
N ALA A 217 15.04 2.12 -0.33
CA ALA A 217 15.58 3.44 -0.64
C ALA A 217 15.53 4.37 0.58
N LYS A 218 16.42 5.36 0.61
CA LYS A 218 16.58 6.25 1.77
C LYS A 218 15.61 7.44 1.75
N ALA A 219 14.99 7.78 2.89
CA ALA A 219 14.18 9.00 3.09
C ALA A 219 14.71 9.90 4.23
N SER A 220 14.96 11.19 3.96
CA SER A 220 15.56 12.14 4.92
C SER A 220 14.56 13.01 5.69
N VAL A 221 13.27 12.67 5.67
CA VAL A 221 12.20 13.51 6.26
C VAL A 221 12.11 13.42 7.79
N ALA A 222 12.56 12.33 8.39
CA ALA A 222 12.42 12.07 9.82
C ALA A 222 13.56 12.70 10.64
N MET A 223 13.27 13.04 11.90
CA MET A 223 14.24 13.54 12.88
C MET A 223 13.92 13.01 14.27
N ASN A 224 14.96 12.73 15.05
CA ASN A 224 14.79 12.36 16.45
C ASN A 224 14.33 13.59 17.27
N ARG A 225 13.23 13.45 18.01
CA ARG A 225 12.63 14.52 18.82
C ARG A 225 13.03 14.50 20.31
N ARG A 226 14.07 13.75 20.69
CA ARG A 226 14.51 13.58 22.09
C ARG A 226 15.89 14.20 22.28
N SER A 227 15.93 15.47 22.65
CA SER A 227 17.19 16.15 22.97
C SER A 227 17.57 15.93 24.43
N GLN A 228 18.81 15.53 24.68
CA GLN A 228 19.35 15.44 26.03
C GLN A 228 19.55 16.85 26.60
N THR A 229 19.24 17.02 27.87
CA THR A 229 19.43 18.26 28.63
C THR A 229 20.19 17.92 29.91
N GLY A 230 20.72 18.93 30.62
CA GLY A 230 21.42 18.71 31.89
C GLY A 230 20.57 18.02 32.98
N GLY A 231 19.24 17.95 32.81
CA GLY A 231 18.31 17.29 33.73
C GLY A 231 17.53 16.10 33.13
N GLY A 232 17.92 15.57 31.96
CA GLY A 232 17.24 14.44 31.33
C GLY A 232 17.00 14.65 29.84
N TYR A 233 15.73 14.55 29.40
CA TYR A 233 15.35 14.71 27.99
C TYR A 233 14.19 15.68 27.82
N SER A 234 14.22 16.44 26.72
CA SER A 234 13.14 17.33 26.29
C SER A 234 12.59 16.90 24.93
N ILE A 235 11.36 17.35 24.60
CA ILE A 235 10.81 17.21 23.24
C ILE A 235 11.36 18.36 22.41
N ALA A 236 12.48 18.13 21.75
CA ALA A 236 13.15 19.08 20.87
C ALA A 236 13.95 18.32 19.80
N PRO A 237 14.23 18.94 18.64
CA PRO A 237 15.14 18.40 17.63
C PRO A 237 16.44 17.87 18.24
N ASN A 238 16.80 16.63 17.90
CA ASN A 238 18.08 16.01 18.24
C ASN A 238 18.74 15.52 16.95
N THR A 239 19.68 16.31 16.43
CA THR A 239 20.42 16.00 15.20
C THR A 239 21.39 14.84 15.35
N ASP A 240 21.85 14.58 16.58
CA ASP A 240 22.80 13.50 16.89
C ASP A 240 22.08 12.22 17.33
N GLY A 241 20.75 12.27 17.43
CA GLY A 241 19.93 11.13 17.82
C GLY A 241 19.77 10.12 16.69
N PRO A 242 19.51 8.83 17.01
CA PRO A 242 19.25 7.82 15.99
C PRO A 242 17.99 8.17 15.21
N VAL A 243 18.05 7.99 13.90
CA VAL A 243 16.93 8.14 12.95
C VAL A 243 16.99 6.98 11.98
N ASP A 244 15.84 6.36 11.76
CA ASP A 244 15.68 5.38 10.69
C ASP A 244 15.40 6.11 9.38
N HIS A 245 16.22 5.84 8.38
CA HIS A 245 16.14 6.47 7.06
C HIS A 245 15.91 5.46 5.95
N ASP A 246 15.79 4.17 6.28
CA ASP A 246 15.55 3.08 5.34
C ASP A 246 14.09 3.04 4.83
#